data_AF-A0A2V6V6M0-F1
#
_entry.id   AF-A0A2V6V6M0-F1
#
_cell.length_a   1.000
_cell.length_b   1.000
_cell.length_c   1.000
_cell.angle_alpha   90.00
_cell.angle_beta   90.00
_cell.angle_gamma   90.00
#
_symmetry.space_group_name_H-M   'P 1'
#
loop_
_entity.id
_entity.type
_entity.pdbx_description
1 polymer ?
#
loop_
_entity_poly.entity_id
_entity_poly.type
_entity_poly.pdbx_seq_one_letter_code
_entity_poly.pdbx_strand_id
1 'polypeptide(L)'
;FEVKAPLARIVGHPGPVPPGVAVRTISREDVDECDRLYVRVQGWSRRVDLRDALGDFTGYAALRDGRIVACTYVLYAGVVAWAVAETDDDMMALLAGVGAAVKGPVGVNAPTGTAFFRRCLGLGFRVEKPLTLMARGGWRESRGCYLPSGIY
;
A
#
# COMPACT_ATOMS: atom_id res chain seq x y z
N PHE A 1 8.71 -22.53 3.86
CA PHE A 1 8.17 -21.35 3.16
C PHE A 1 7.90 -21.76 1.72
N GLU A 2 6.87 -21.18 1.11
CA GLU A 2 6.50 -21.41 -0.28
C GLU A 2 6.53 -20.09 -1.04
N VAL A 3 7.06 -20.13 -2.27
CA VAL A 3 7.06 -18.97 -3.19
C VAL A 3 5.64 -18.68 -3.63
N LYS A 4 5.23 -17.41 -3.54
CA LYS A 4 3.86 -16.96 -3.86
C LYS A 4 3.80 -16.06 -5.08
N ALA A 5 4.75 -15.15 -5.25
CA ALA A 5 4.80 -14.28 -6.43
C ALA A 5 6.19 -13.65 -6.63
N PRO A 6 6.59 -13.39 -7.88
CA PRO A 6 7.69 -12.48 -8.19
C PRO A 6 7.26 -11.03 -7.90
N LEU A 7 8.08 -10.33 -7.13
CA LEU A 7 7.90 -8.92 -6.81
C LEU A 7 9.03 -8.09 -7.45
N ALA A 8 8.80 -6.79 -7.54
CA ALA A 8 9.86 -5.82 -7.78
C ALA A 8 9.69 -4.63 -6.83
N ARG A 9 10.81 -4.15 -6.32
CA ARG A 9 10.87 -2.84 -5.69
C ARG A 9 10.79 -1.79 -6.79
N ILE A 10 9.77 -0.96 -6.76
CA ILE A 10 9.60 0.15 -7.70
C ILE A 10 9.54 1.48 -6.96
N VAL A 11 10.14 2.51 -7.55
CA VAL A 11 10.19 3.87 -7.03
C VAL A 11 9.84 4.85 -8.12
N GLY A 12 9.01 5.85 -7.81
CA GLY A 12 8.62 6.87 -8.77
C GLY A 12 7.79 7.97 -8.14
N HIS A 13 7.43 8.96 -8.94
CA HIS A 13 6.52 10.02 -8.52
C HIS A 13 5.11 9.64 -8.96
N PRO A 14 4.22 9.28 -8.02
CA PRO A 14 2.82 9.14 -8.37
C PRO A 14 2.26 10.50 -8.81
N GLY A 15 1.29 10.48 -9.72
CA GLY A 15 0.62 11.68 -10.22
C GLY A 15 -0.21 12.38 -9.14
N PRO A 16 -1.05 13.36 -9.51
CA PRO A 16 -1.95 14.02 -8.56
C PRO A 16 -3.01 13.04 -8.04
N VAL A 17 -3.52 13.33 -6.83
CA VAL A 17 -4.69 12.62 -6.28
C VAL A 17 -5.88 12.86 -7.22
N PRO A 18 -6.58 11.80 -7.67
CA PRO A 18 -7.71 11.96 -8.58
C PRO A 18 -8.89 12.67 -7.92
N PRO A 19 -9.73 13.39 -8.69
CA PRO A 19 -10.97 13.96 -8.17
C PRO A 19 -11.87 12.92 -7.50
N GLY A 20 -12.58 13.33 -6.45
CA GLY A 20 -13.49 12.44 -5.70
C GLY A 20 -12.79 11.52 -4.69
N VAL A 21 -11.47 11.59 -4.56
CA VAL A 21 -10.70 10.90 -3.51
C VAL A 21 -9.96 11.92 -2.66
N ALA A 22 -10.07 11.79 -1.34
CA ALA A 22 -9.26 12.56 -0.39
C ALA A 22 -8.17 11.64 0.19
N VAL A 23 -6.98 12.18 0.46
CA VAL A 23 -5.94 11.45 1.20
C VAL A 23 -5.55 12.24 2.42
N ARG A 24 -5.54 11.58 3.58
CA ARG A 24 -5.17 12.19 4.87
C ARG A 24 -4.31 11.25 5.69
N THR A 25 -3.66 11.80 6.70
CA THR A 25 -3.05 11.01 7.77
C THR A 25 -4.12 10.27 8.57
N ILE A 26 -3.76 9.11 9.11
CA ILE A 26 -4.62 8.33 10.01
C ILE A 26 -4.08 8.29 11.44
N SER A 27 -4.99 8.13 12.39
CA SER A 27 -4.69 7.98 13.82
C SER A 27 -5.08 6.58 14.32
N ARG A 28 -4.89 6.33 15.62
CA ARG A 28 -5.32 5.07 16.26
C ARG A 28 -6.84 4.84 16.17
N GLU A 29 -7.63 5.89 15.97
CA GLU A 29 -9.09 5.82 15.80
C GLU A 29 -9.49 5.19 14.46
N ASP A 30 -8.63 5.31 13.44
CA ASP A 30 -8.87 4.76 12.11
C ASP A 30 -8.48 3.27 11.98
N VAL A 31 -7.78 2.72 12.98
CA VAL A 31 -7.19 1.38 12.92
C VAL A 31 -8.24 0.30 12.64
N ASP A 32 -9.42 0.40 13.25
CA ASP A 32 -10.47 -0.60 13.09
C ASP A 32 -11.11 -0.55 11.70
N GLU A 33 -11.13 0.62 11.04
CA GLU A 33 -11.61 0.71 9.66
C GLU A 33 -10.56 0.22 8.66
N CYS A 34 -9.30 0.61 8.86
CA CYS A 34 -8.17 0.11 8.09
C CYS A 34 -8.04 -1.41 8.19
N ASP A 35 -8.21 -1.98 9.39
CA ASP A 35 -8.17 -3.43 9.58
C ASP A 35 -9.35 -4.13 8.91
N ARG A 36 -10.56 -3.57 8.99
CA ARG A 36 -11.72 -4.09 8.23
C ARG A 36 -11.43 -4.13 6.74
N LEU A 37 -10.80 -3.10 6.18
CA LEU A 37 -10.36 -3.11 4.78
C LEU A 37 -9.32 -4.20 4.53
N TYR A 38 -8.29 -4.28 5.37
CA TYR A 38 -7.22 -5.26 5.24
C TYR A 38 -7.76 -6.69 5.30
N VAL A 39 -8.68 -6.99 6.22
CA VAL A 39 -9.36 -8.29 6.31
C VAL A 39 -10.21 -8.54 5.06
N ARG A 40 -10.90 -7.56 4.48
CA ARG A 40 -11.65 -7.80 3.23
C ARG A 40 -10.73 -8.20 2.07
N VAL A 41 -9.56 -7.57 1.96
CA VAL A 41 -8.64 -7.75 0.82
C VAL A 41 -7.68 -8.93 1.02
N GLN A 42 -7.05 -9.05 2.19
CA GLN A 42 -6.08 -10.10 2.53
C GLN A 42 -6.69 -11.25 3.33
N GLY A 43 -7.73 -10.99 4.13
CA GLY A 43 -8.43 -12.00 4.90
C GLY A 43 -7.81 -12.41 6.22
N TRP A 44 -6.80 -11.69 6.69
CA TRP A 44 -6.30 -11.76 8.07
C TRP A 44 -6.19 -10.35 8.62
N SER A 45 -6.17 -10.23 9.94
CA SER A 45 -6.07 -8.93 10.61
C SER A 45 -4.63 -8.40 10.55
N ARG A 46 -4.51 -7.09 10.39
CA ARG A 46 -3.28 -6.32 10.58
C ARG A 46 -3.42 -5.23 11.66
N ARG A 47 -4.47 -5.34 12.48
CA ARG A 47 -4.84 -4.35 13.53
C ARG A 47 -3.70 -4.01 14.47
N VAL A 48 -3.04 -5.04 15.03
CA VAL A 48 -1.99 -4.87 16.05
C VAL A 48 -0.77 -4.18 15.45
N ASP A 49 -0.29 -4.70 14.32
CA ASP A 49 0.83 -4.12 13.55
C ASP A 49 0.58 -2.65 13.19
N LEU A 50 -0.60 -2.32 12.63
CA LEU A 50 -0.94 -0.93 12.30
C LEU A 50 -0.99 -0.04 13.56
N ARG A 51 -1.68 -0.50 14.61
CA ARG A 51 -1.81 0.25 15.86
C ARG A 51 -0.44 0.58 16.46
N ASP A 52 0.48 -0.38 16.45
CA ASP A 52 1.79 -0.23 17.03
C ASP A 52 2.66 0.67 16.13
N ALA A 53 2.62 0.47 14.81
CA ALA A 53 3.33 1.29 13.83
C ALA A 53 2.97 2.79 13.88
N LEU A 54 1.71 3.12 14.20
CA LEU A 54 1.28 4.53 14.34
C LEU A 54 1.90 5.25 15.57
N GLY A 55 2.68 4.56 16.40
CA GLY A 55 3.54 5.21 17.40
C GLY A 55 4.82 5.82 16.80
N ASP A 56 5.36 5.19 15.76
CA ASP A 56 6.68 5.48 15.21
C ASP A 56 6.63 6.05 13.78
N PHE A 57 5.53 5.80 13.07
CA PHE A 57 5.39 6.09 11.65
C PHE A 57 4.10 6.83 11.35
N THR A 58 4.10 7.58 10.24
CA THR A 58 2.91 8.28 9.77
C THR A 58 2.07 7.37 8.89
N GLY A 59 0.84 7.10 9.34
CA GLY A 59 -0.17 6.41 8.56
C GLY A 59 -0.88 7.32 7.57
N TYR A 60 -1.36 6.77 6.46
CA TYR A 60 -2.19 7.46 5.48
C TYR A 60 -3.37 6.60 5.05
N ALA A 61 -4.50 7.23 4.73
CA ALA A 61 -5.63 6.59 4.09
C ALA A 61 -6.17 7.44 2.95
N ALA A 62 -6.63 6.76 1.90
CA ALA A 62 -7.45 7.32 0.84
C ALA A 62 -8.92 7.08 1.16
N LEU A 63 -9.74 8.11 1.00
CA LEU A 63 -11.16 8.12 1.28
C LEU A 63 -11.95 8.42 0.01
N ARG A 64 -12.97 7.62 -0.24
CA ARG A 64 -13.97 7.84 -1.29
C ARG A 64 -15.35 7.79 -0.64
N ASP A 65 -16.16 8.82 -0.86
CA ASP A 65 -17.48 8.97 -0.24
C ASP A 65 -17.44 8.82 1.29
N GLY A 66 -16.40 9.38 1.92
CA GLY A 66 -16.20 9.35 3.38
C GLY A 66 -15.68 8.02 3.95
N ARG A 67 -15.47 7.00 3.13
CA ARG A 67 -15.03 5.66 3.55
C ARG A 67 -13.58 5.40 3.18
N ILE A 68 -12.82 4.74 4.06
CA ILE A 68 -11.46 4.31 3.76
C ILE A 68 -11.49 3.21 2.69
N VAL A 69 -10.86 3.50 1.55
CA VAL A 69 -10.73 2.59 0.40
C VAL A 69 -9.29 2.11 0.18
N ALA A 70 -8.31 2.79 0.80
CA ALA A 70 -6.92 2.35 0.83
C ALA A 70 -6.22 2.86 2.10
N CYS A 71 -5.27 2.11 2.65
CA CYS A 71 -4.48 2.56 3.78
C CYS A 71 -3.07 1.96 3.82
N THR A 72 -2.16 2.68 4.47
CA THR A 72 -0.76 2.31 4.68
C THR A 72 -0.16 3.08 5.86
N TYR A 73 1.09 2.77 6.21
CA TYR A 73 1.99 3.70 6.87
C TYR A 73 3.33 3.77 6.13
N VAL A 74 3.99 4.91 6.29
CA VAL A 74 5.21 5.25 5.56
C VAL A 74 6.38 5.27 6.53
N LEU A 75 7.46 4.61 6.12
CA LEU A 75 8.74 4.57 6.82
C LEU A 75 9.56 5.83 6.45
N TYR A 76 10.88 5.75 6.58
CA TYR A 76 11.76 6.82 6.12
C TYR A 76 11.68 7.03 4.59
N ALA A 77 11.85 8.28 4.16
CA ALA A 77 12.05 8.68 2.75
C ALA A 77 11.00 8.14 1.74
N GLY A 78 9.71 8.09 2.12
CA GLY A 78 8.64 7.69 1.20
C GLY A 78 8.59 6.18 0.91
N VAL A 79 9.32 5.37 1.68
CA VAL A 79 9.21 3.91 1.63
C VAL A 79 7.89 3.51 2.28
N VAL A 80 6.95 3.05 1.46
CA VAL A 80 5.70 2.44 1.93
C VAL A 80 6.04 1.10 2.56
N ALA A 81 5.56 0.86 3.79
CA ALA A 81 5.72 -0.43 4.46
C ALA A 81 4.88 -1.48 3.72
N TRP A 82 3.64 -1.70 4.13
CA TRP A 82 2.64 -2.41 3.34
C TRP A 82 1.53 -1.44 2.95
N ALA A 83 0.80 -1.73 1.87
CA ALA A 83 -0.41 -1.01 1.54
C ALA A 83 -1.51 -1.97 1.10
N VAL A 84 -2.75 -1.59 1.39
CA VAL A 84 -3.94 -2.33 0.96
C VAL A 84 -4.95 -1.35 0.37
N ALA A 85 -5.63 -1.75 -0.69
CA ALA A 85 -6.69 -0.97 -1.31
C ALA A 85 -7.76 -1.88 -1.94
N GLU A 86 -8.96 -1.35 -2.11
CA GLU A 86 -10.05 -2.08 -2.79
C GLU A 86 -9.76 -2.25 -4.28
N THR A 87 -9.16 -1.24 -4.90
CA THR A 87 -8.82 -1.25 -6.33
C THR A 87 -7.41 -0.71 -6.59
N ASP A 88 -6.89 -0.97 -7.79
CA ASP A 88 -5.63 -0.36 -8.24
C ASP A 88 -5.73 1.17 -8.34
N ASP A 89 -6.91 1.73 -8.62
CA ASP A 89 -7.14 3.17 -8.64
C ASP A 89 -7.08 3.79 -7.23
N ASP A 90 -7.67 3.12 -6.24
CA ASP A 90 -7.60 3.57 -4.85
C ASP A 90 -6.17 3.47 -4.30
N MET A 91 -5.41 2.43 -4.71
CA MET A 91 -3.98 2.33 -4.42
C MET A 91 -3.20 3.50 -5.04
N MET A 92 -3.43 3.81 -6.31
CA MET A 92 -2.76 4.94 -6.96
C MET A 92 -3.10 6.28 -6.31
N ALA A 93 -4.35 6.49 -5.88
CA ALA A 93 -4.75 7.68 -5.14
C ALA A 93 -4.02 7.78 -3.79
N LEU A 94 -3.91 6.68 -3.04
CA LEU A 94 -3.16 6.62 -1.79
C LEU A 94 -1.68 7.01 -2.01
N LEU A 95 -1.03 6.40 -3.01
CA LEU A 95 0.38 6.69 -3.31
C LEU A 95 0.58 8.15 -3.75
N ALA A 96 -0.35 8.72 -4.53
CA ALA A 96 -0.34 10.13 -4.90
C ALA A 96 -0.35 11.05 -3.67
N GLY A 97 -1.25 10.79 -2.72
CA GLY A 97 -1.32 11.58 -1.50
C GLY A 97 -0.08 11.41 -0.60
N VAL A 98 0.47 10.19 -0.51
CA VAL A 98 1.74 9.94 0.18
C VAL A 98 2.87 10.74 -0.48
N GLY A 99 3.00 10.69 -1.81
CA GLY A 99 4.03 11.41 -2.57
C GLY A 99 3.95 12.92 -2.35
N ALA A 100 2.75 13.48 -2.31
CA ALA A 100 2.52 14.88 -1.99
C ALA A 100 2.95 15.23 -0.55
N ALA A 101 2.62 14.38 0.43
CA ALA A 101 2.97 14.60 1.83
C ALA A 101 4.48 14.52 2.09
N VAL A 102 5.17 13.54 1.50
CA VAL A 102 6.63 13.37 1.66
C VAL A 102 7.45 14.25 0.72
N LYS A 103 6.80 14.99 -0.19
CA LYS A 103 7.42 15.87 -1.20
C LYS A 103 8.52 15.16 -2.00
N GLY A 104 8.27 13.91 -2.38
CA GLY A 104 9.31 13.05 -2.94
C GLY A 104 8.75 11.83 -3.66
N PRO A 105 9.64 10.97 -4.20
CA PRO A 105 9.22 9.73 -4.80
C PRO A 105 8.67 8.78 -3.74
N VAL A 106 7.76 7.93 -4.16
CA VAL A 106 7.18 6.86 -3.34
C VAL A 106 7.72 5.54 -3.83
N GLY A 107 8.10 4.69 -2.89
CA GLY A 107 8.58 3.36 -3.22
C GLY A 107 7.75 2.27 -2.59
N VAL A 108 7.41 1.25 -3.39
CA VAL A 108 6.60 0.09 -2.99
C VAL A 108 7.21 -1.22 -3.48
N ASN A 109 6.84 -2.34 -2.87
CA ASN A 109 7.11 -3.67 -3.42
C ASN A 109 5.85 -4.15 -4.14
N ALA A 110 5.92 -4.33 -5.46
CA ALA A 110 4.77 -4.62 -6.29
C ALA A 110 4.88 -6.00 -6.96
N PRO A 111 3.83 -6.83 -7.00
CA PRO A 111 3.83 -8.06 -7.78
C PRO A 111 3.89 -7.77 -9.29
N THR A 112 4.90 -8.35 -9.96
CA THR A 112 5.26 -7.98 -11.34
C THR A 112 4.22 -8.38 -12.39
N GLY A 113 3.36 -9.37 -12.09
CA GLY A 113 2.28 -9.82 -12.97
C GLY A 113 1.00 -8.98 -12.93
N THR A 114 0.96 -7.89 -12.15
CA THR A 114 -0.28 -7.11 -11.92
C THR A 114 -0.49 -5.98 -12.94
N ALA A 115 -1.74 -5.55 -13.11
CA ALA A 115 -2.07 -4.34 -13.87
C ALA A 115 -1.50 -3.08 -13.20
N PHE A 116 -1.57 -3.00 -11.87
CA PHE A 116 -0.88 -2.01 -11.04
C PHE A 116 0.59 -1.82 -11.44
N PHE A 117 1.38 -2.91 -11.46
CA PHE A 117 2.80 -2.83 -11.79
C PHE A 117 3.03 -2.24 -13.19
N ARG A 118 2.29 -2.71 -14.20
CA ARG A 118 2.37 -2.19 -15.57
C ARG A 118 2.00 -0.70 -15.63
N ARG A 119 0.98 -0.28 -14.90
CA ARG A 119 0.57 1.13 -14.82
C ARG A 119 1.66 2.00 -14.19
N CYS A 120 2.28 1.56 -13.09
CA CYS A 120 3.39 2.29 -12.48
C CYS A 120 4.55 2.51 -13.46
N LEU A 121 4.93 1.48 -14.23
CA LEU A 121 5.95 1.62 -15.26
C LEU A 121 5.56 2.63 -16.35
N GLY A 122 4.29 2.60 -16.79
CA GLY A 122 3.75 3.59 -17.74
C GLY A 122 3.76 5.03 -17.20
N LEU A 123 3.70 5.20 -15.88
CA LEU A 123 3.83 6.48 -15.18
C LEU A 123 5.29 6.86 -14.88
N GLY A 124 6.26 6.07 -15.34
CA GLY A 124 7.69 6.36 -15.17
C GLY A 124 8.33 5.85 -13.88
N PHE A 125 7.63 5.02 -13.09
CA PHE A 125 8.28 4.32 -11.97
C PHE A 125 9.41 3.43 -12.50
N ARG A 126 10.50 3.36 -11.75
CA ARG A 126 11.68 2.56 -12.10
C ARG A 126 11.80 1.36 -11.16
N VAL A 127 12.21 0.23 -11.72
CA VAL A 127 12.56 -0.96 -10.96
C VAL A 127 13.94 -0.77 -10.34
N GLU A 128 14.06 -0.91 -9.02
CA GLU A 128 15.34 -0.87 -8.32
C GLU A 128 15.94 -2.26 -8.18
N LYS A 129 15.11 -3.25 -7.80
CA LYS A 129 15.55 -4.64 -7.58
C LYS A 129 14.39 -5.62 -7.64
N PRO A 130 14.62 -6.86 -8.13
CA PRO A 130 13.66 -7.95 -8.00
C PRO A 130 13.58 -8.42 -6.54
N LEU A 131 12.43 -8.97 -6.16
CA LEU A 131 12.15 -9.53 -4.84
C LEU A 131 11.25 -10.77 -5.00
N THR A 132 11.19 -11.63 -3.98
CA THR A 132 10.31 -12.82 -3.99
C THR A 132 9.38 -12.78 -2.80
N LEU A 133 8.06 -12.85 -3.05
CA LEU A 133 7.09 -13.03 -1.97
C LEU A 133 7.06 -14.49 -1.56
N MET A 134 7.26 -14.75 -0.27
CA MET A 134 7.21 -16.08 0.32
C MET A 134 6.27 -16.07 1.52
N ALA A 135 5.55 -17.17 1.74
CA ALA A 135 4.67 -17.33 2.90
C ALA A 135 4.83 -18.72 3.53
N ARG A 136 4.39 -18.87 4.78
CA ARG A 136 4.29 -20.15 5.48
C ARG A 136 2.90 -20.27 6.09
N GLY A 137 2.22 -21.40 5.85
CA GLY A 137 0.84 -21.61 6.29
C GLY A 137 -0.19 -21.05 5.31
N GLY A 138 -1.33 -20.59 5.84
CA GLY A 138 -2.43 -20.08 5.03
C GLY A 138 -2.01 -18.90 4.14
N TRP A 139 -2.19 -19.06 2.82
CA TRP A 139 -2.02 -18.01 1.82
C TRP A 139 -3.27 -17.96 0.96
N ARG A 140 -3.72 -16.75 0.61
CA ARG A 140 -4.77 -16.55 -0.37
C ARG A 140 -4.39 -15.42 -1.30
N GLU A 141 -4.92 -15.46 -2.52
CA GLU A 141 -4.83 -14.32 -3.43
C GLU A 141 -5.67 -13.15 -2.94
N SER A 142 -5.13 -11.95 -3.11
CA SER A 142 -5.74 -10.71 -2.64
C SER A 142 -7.00 -10.40 -3.44
N ARG A 143 -8.10 -10.02 -2.75
CA ARG A 143 -9.37 -9.62 -3.40
C ARG A 143 -9.40 -8.12 -3.80
N GLY A 144 -8.23 -7.54 -3.95
CA GLY A 144 -7.99 -6.11 -4.14
C GLY A 144 -6.50 -5.87 -4.32
N CYS A 145 -6.07 -4.61 -4.29
CA CYS A 145 -4.66 -4.27 -4.45
C CYS A 145 -3.92 -4.43 -3.11
N TYR A 146 -2.79 -5.14 -3.11
CA TYR A 146 -1.94 -5.30 -1.95
C TYR A 146 -0.47 -5.24 -2.30
N LEU A 147 0.26 -4.45 -1.52
CA LEU A 147 1.70 -4.25 -1.65
C LEU A 147 2.35 -4.71 -0.34
N PRO A 148 3.15 -5.80 -0.35
CA PRO A 148 3.75 -6.34 0.86
C PRO A 148 4.89 -5.49 1.40
N SER A 149 5.06 -5.52 2.72
CA SER A 149 6.22 -4.95 3.39
C SER A 149 7.50 -5.73 3.13
N GLY A 150 8.60 -4.99 2.96
CA GLY A 150 9.95 -5.54 2.95
C GLY A 150 10.60 -5.58 4.32
N ILE A 151 9.91 -5.08 5.36
CA ILE A 151 10.36 -5.08 6.75
C ILE A 151 9.23 -5.57 7.68
N TYR A 152 9.61 -6.26 8.75
CA TYR A 152 8.74 -6.75 9.82
C TYR A 152 9.45 -6.61 11.15
#